data_AF-A0A1G1R4Y1-F1
#
_entry.id   AF-A0A1G1R4Y1-F1
#
_cell.length_a   1.000
_cell.length_b   1.000
_cell.length_c   1.000
_cell.angle_alpha   90.00
_cell.angle_beta   90.00
_cell.angle_gamma   90.00
#
_symmetry.space_group_name_H-M   'P 1'
#
loop_
_entity.id
_entity.type
_entity.pdbx_description
1 polymer ?
#
loop_
_entity_poly.entity_id
_entity_poly.type
_entity_poly.pdbx_seq_one_letter_code
_entity_poly.pdbx_strand_id
1 'polypeptide(L)'
;MMVDRLKNNPCLILLGCFFILANSLKCIALEEEYDDFEDIRLYAAQPKTLPASNPKRVVVAKPEIADVYSVSANEVVLEPKTAGITTLFIWDDYGQHSYRLKVFNEDLSQLKRHADSLLRELGVPGLQLKINEAEAKLVLLGEADSLDEKERVLSALSSVKDKILDLATIKEERNLVKIDMQIFEISRDDIKKLGLNYTDSTVLTDNADKAMNKITDMFATSKWSRAQLNVTINHLISVGKIRVLSRPKLVCLSGKEAEFVVGGQFPITKTTTTTTSTTSEVEFKDYGINLKIKPIVKDEEDILLAVSNEIIEIDSSVSVSGSTPAFSTRNTKTELYLKSGNSLVISGLIKNQETDTVEKFPGMADIPILGILFRSKNFQQKQTELVILITPEIVSGSSSLEGKDIFPEAGQRKYENKAERALREFRGKEEKGYSSGLDSYIDDIKSQIVSSIGYPSLARELGVSGTVKVRLRILSDGWLKEALVVGSSGSELLDNSTLRSIKKLAPFSSFPGSLERNEIAVDIPIVYN
;
A
#
# COMPACT_ATOMS: atom_id res chain seq x y z
N MET A 1 -2.03 74.92 -33.21
CA MET A 1 -1.99 74.89 -34.68
C MET A 1 -2.38 73.49 -35.10
N MET A 2 -3.62 73.26 -35.51
CA MET A 2 -4.15 73.52 -36.86
C MET A 2 -3.93 72.29 -37.75
N VAL A 3 -5.04 71.55 -37.93
CA VAL A 3 -5.46 70.76 -39.10
C VAL A 3 -4.59 69.56 -39.52
N ASP A 4 -5.11 68.37 -39.26
CA ASP A 4 -5.41 67.34 -40.28
C ASP A 4 -6.25 66.21 -39.63
N ARG A 5 -7.50 65.97 -40.07
CA ARG A 5 -7.91 64.92 -41.04
C ARG A 5 -7.25 63.56 -40.71
N LEU A 6 -7.93 62.45 -40.50
CA LEU A 6 -9.24 61.95 -40.93
C LEU A 6 -9.53 60.64 -40.18
N LYS A 7 -10.82 60.34 -40.00
CA LYS A 7 -11.44 58.99 -40.02
C LYS A 7 -10.74 57.87 -39.27
N ASN A 8 -11.23 57.60 -38.07
CA ASN A 8 -11.83 56.32 -37.68
C ASN A 8 -12.08 56.37 -36.17
N ASN A 9 -13.33 56.21 -35.76
CA ASN A 9 -13.76 55.29 -34.69
C ASN A 9 -15.07 55.73 -34.03
N PRO A 10 -15.91 54.75 -33.64
CA PRO A 10 -17.35 54.86 -33.64
C PRO A 10 -17.84 55.19 -32.23
N CYS A 11 -18.24 56.43 -31.99
CA CYS A 11 -18.85 56.76 -30.68
C CYS A 11 -19.91 57.87 -30.72
N LEU A 12 -20.23 58.44 -31.88
CA LEU A 12 -21.15 59.58 -31.98
C LEU A 12 -22.40 59.35 -32.86
N ILE A 13 -22.69 58.10 -33.23
CA ILE A 13 -23.91 57.72 -33.97
C ILE A 13 -24.91 56.95 -33.07
N LEU A 14 -24.56 56.65 -31.82
CA LEU A 14 -25.37 55.75 -30.98
C LEU A 14 -26.33 56.43 -29.98
N LEU A 15 -26.47 57.76 -29.98
CA LEU A 15 -27.39 58.45 -29.06
C LEU A 15 -28.55 59.21 -29.74
N GLY A 16 -28.60 59.24 -31.08
CA GLY A 16 -29.60 60.01 -31.84
C GLY A 16 -30.69 59.20 -32.54
N CYS A 17 -30.61 57.87 -32.58
CA CYS A 17 -31.58 57.00 -33.28
C CYS A 17 -32.50 56.20 -32.35
N PHE A 18 -32.49 56.46 -31.04
CA PHE A 18 -33.30 55.71 -30.07
C PHE A 18 -34.69 56.31 -29.80
N PHE A 19 -35.09 57.39 -30.49
CA PHE A 19 -36.35 58.09 -30.18
C PHE A 19 -37.34 58.26 -31.35
N ILE A 20 -37.05 57.78 -32.57
CA ILE A 20 -37.96 57.91 -33.72
C ILE A 20 -38.04 56.60 -34.54
N LEU A 21 -38.04 55.44 -33.87
CA LEU A 21 -38.37 54.15 -34.50
C LEU A 21 -39.26 53.27 -33.62
N ALA A 22 -39.94 53.87 -32.63
CA ALA A 22 -40.93 53.20 -31.79
C ALA A 22 -42.36 53.25 -32.37
N ASN A 23 -42.57 53.88 -33.53
CA ASN A 23 -43.89 54.02 -34.15
C ASN A 23 -43.81 53.74 -35.64
N SER A 24 -43.86 52.47 -36.03
CA SER A 24 -44.46 51.97 -37.29
C SER A 24 -43.81 50.68 -37.79
N LEU A 25 -43.85 49.61 -37.01
CA LEU A 25 -43.99 48.29 -37.60
C LEU A 25 -45.00 47.50 -36.76
N LYS A 26 -46.24 47.49 -37.25
CA LYS A 26 -47.15 46.36 -37.04
C LYS A 26 -46.42 45.11 -37.50
N CYS A 27 -45.76 44.42 -36.58
CA CYS A 27 -45.44 43.02 -36.73
C CYS A 27 -46.50 42.29 -35.92
N ILE A 28 -47.25 41.43 -36.61
CA ILE A 28 -48.23 40.51 -36.06
C ILE A 28 -47.54 39.71 -34.95
N ALA A 29 -47.79 40.07 -33.70
CA ALA A 29 -47.58 39.19 -32.57
C ALA A 29 -48.86 38.37 -32.47
N LEU A 30 -48.76 37.06 -32.71
CA LEU A 30 -49.73 36.12 -32.18
C LEU A 30 -49.63 36.27 -30.66
N GLU A 31 -50.59 36.97 -30.06
CA GLU A 31 -50.90 36.82 -28.64
C GLU A 31 -51.31 35.36 -28.46
N GLU A 32 -50.36 34.51 -28.06
CA GLU A 32 -50.70 33.29 -27.35
C GLU A 32 -51.34 33.75 -26.04
N GLU A 33 -52.66 33.70 -26.01
CA GLU A 33 -53.50 33.83 -24.84
C GLU A 33 -52.98 32.82 -23.79
N TYR A 34 -52.17 33.31 -22.85
CA TYR A 34 -51.60 32.50 -21.78
C TYR A 34 -52.76 32.17 -20.84
N ASP A 35 -53.44 31.07 -21.12
CA ASP A 35 -54.50 30.52 -20.27
C ASP A 35 -53.82 30.12 -18.95
N ASP A 36 -53.95 30.98 -17.94
CA ASP A 36 -53.23 30.88 -16.67
C ASP A 36 -53.82 29.74 -15.83
N PHE A 37 -53.36 28.52 -16.11
CA PHE A 37 -53.81 27.33 -15.41
C PHE A 37 -53.09 27.20 -14.06
N GLU A 38 -53.86 27.15 -12.97
CA GLU A 38 -53.32 26.74 -11.67
C GLU A 38 -53.17 25.20 -11.64
N ASP A 39 -51.95 24.72 -11.39
CA ASP A 39 -51.61 23.30 -11.36
C ASP A 39 -52.06 22.66 -10.03
N ILE A 40 -52.97 21.69 -10.08
CA ILE A 40 -53.43 20.93 -8.92
C ILE A 40 -52.98 19.48 -9.04
N ARG A 41 -52.21 19.02 -8.05
CA ARG A 41 -51.83 17.61 -7.90
C ARG A 41 -52.90 16.84 -7.16
N LEU A 42 -53.30 15.69 -7.71
CA LEU A 42 -54.34 14.81 -7.19
C LEU A 42 -53.86 13.35 -7.25
N TYR A 43 -54.49 12.49 -6.46
CA TYR A 43 -54.20 11.06 -6.41
C TYR A 43 -55.49 10.26 -6.62
N ALA A 44 -55.42 9.20 -7.41
CA ALA A 44 -56.57 8.35 -7.69
C ALA A 44 -57.25 7.88 -6.40
N ALA A 45 -58.59 7.89 -6.40
CA ALA A 45 -59.43 7.54 -5.24
C ALA A 45 -59.24 8.40 -3.97
N GLN A 46 -58.57 9.56 -4.07
CA GLN A 46 -58.46 10.54 -2.99
C GLN A 46 -59.21 11.83 -3.36
N PRO A 47 -60.46 12.00 -2.91
CA PRO A 47 -61.24 13.18 -3.24
C PRO A 47 -60.65 14.44 -2.60
N LYS A 48 -60.69 15.55 -3.34
CA LYS A 48 -60.18 16.85 -2.88
C LYS A 48 -61.25 17.93 -3.05
N THR A 49 -61.51 18.70 -2.01
CA THR A 49 -62.39 19.87 -2.09
C THR A 49 -61.63 21.07 -2.64
N LEU A 50 -62.27 21.80 -3.54
CA LEU A 50 -61.86 23.12 -3.99
C LEU A 50 -62.93 24.15 -3.62
N PRO A 51 -62.53 25.34 -3.14
CA PRO A 51 -63.46 26.44 -2.92
C PRO A 51 -63.97 26.95 -4.28
N ALA A 52 -65.28 27.19 -4.38
CA ALA A 52 -65.92 27.79 -5.55
C ALA A 52 -67.19 28.52 -5.12
N SER A 53 -67.26 29.84 -5.29
CA SER A 53 -68.37 30.64 -4.76
C SER A 53 -69.57 30.63 -5.70
N ASN A 54 -70.61 29.87 -5.34
CA ASN A 54 -71.81 29.62 -6.13
C ASN A 54 -71.50 29.12 -7.55
N PRO A 55 -70.95 27.89 -7.68
CA PRO A 55 -70.50 27.38 -8.96
C PRO A 55 -71.68 27.24 -9.94
N LYS A 56 -71.68 28.07 -11.00
CA LYS A 56 -72.72 28.10 -12.03
C LYS A 56 -72.50 27.03 -13.09
N ARG A 57 -71.24 26.74 -13.41
CA ARG A 57 -70.85 25.74 -14.42
C ARG A 57 -69.51 25.13 -14.03
N VAL A 58 -69.41 23.80 -14.14
CA VAL A 58 -68.17 23.07 -13.92
C VAL A 58 -67.98 22.10 -15.09
N VAL A 59 -66.80 22.12 -15.70
CA VAL A 59 -66.48 21.29 -16.86
C VAL A 59 -65.10 20.68 -16.69
N VAL A 60 -65.00 19.37 -16.92
CA VAL A 60 -63.73 18.66 -17.02
C VAL A 60 -63.50 18.24 -18.47
N ALA A 61 -62.32 18.52 -19.02
CA ALA A 61 -62.00 18.19 -20.40
C ALA A 61 -61.99 16.68 -20.68
N LYS A 62 -61.45 15.89 -19.72
CA LYS A 62 -61.37 14.42 -19.77
C LYS A 62 -61.91 13.79 -18.48
N PRO A 63 -63.22 13.48 -18.42
CA PRO A 63 -63.87 12.89 -17.23
C PRO A 63 -63.34 11.49 -16.82
N GLU A 64 -62.66 10.79 -17.73
CA GLU A 64 -61.99 9.52 -17.46
C GLU A 64 -60.77 9.66 -16.54
N ILE A 65 -60.16 10.85 -16.47
CA ILE A 65 -59.00 11.16 -15.64
C ILE A 65 -59.42 11.66 -14.26
N ALA A 66 -60.35 12.62 -14.21
CA ALA A 66 -60.93 13.13 -12.98
C ALA A 66 -62.37 13.58 -13.24
N ASP A 67 -63.23 13.41 -12.24
CA ASP A 67 -64.63 13.84 -12.28
C ASP A 67 -64.90 14.83 -11.15
N VAL A 68 -65.98 15.59 -11.27
CA VAL A 68 -66.23 16.71 -10.37
C VAL A 68 -67.70 16.84 -10.03
N TYR A 69 -67.98 16.99 -8.74
CA TYR A 69 -69.33 17.15 -8.20
C TYR A 69 -69.43 18.44 -7.39
N SER A 70 -70.47 19.25 -7.64
CA SER A 70 -70.81 20.35 -6.76
C SER A 70 -71.51 19.81 -5.52
N VAL A 71 -70.90 19.95 -4.35
CA VAL A 71 -71.45 19.40 -3.10
C VAL A 71 -72.13 20.48 -2.27
N SER A 72 -71.71 21.74 -2.39
CA SER A 72 -72.33 22.87 -1.71
C SER A 72 -72.32 24.14 -2.57
N ALA A 73 -72.95 25.20 -2.07
CA ALA A 73 -72.93 26.51 -2.72
C ALA A 73 -71.53 27.15 -2.72
N ASN A 74 -70.56 26.66 -1.93
CA ASN A 74 -69.24 27.28 -1.80
C ASN A 74 -68.08 26.34 -2.11
N GLU A 75 -68.35 25.08 -2.44
CA GLU A 75 -67.32 24.06 -2.62
C GLU A 75 -67.68 23.05 -3.71
N VAL A 76 -66.63 22.61 -4.39
CA VAL A 76 -66.68 21.59 -5.43
C VAL A 76 -65.74 20.46 -5.02
N VAL A 77 -66.20 19.21 -5.13
CA VAL A 77 -65.39 18.02 -4.83
C VAL A 77 -64.86 17.44 -6.13
N LEU A 78 -63.54 17.31 -6.20
CA LEU A 78 -62.83 16.60 -7.26
C LEU A 78 -62.67 15.13 -6.87
N GLU A 79 -63.08 14.22 -7.75
CA GLU A 79 -62.86 12.78 -7.65
C GLU A 79 -61.85 12.33 -8.72
N PRO A 80 -60.57 12.12 -8.38
CA PRO A 80 -59.57 11.66 -9.33
C PRO A 80 -59.75 10.16 -9.61
N LYS A 81 -59.79 9.77 -10.89
CA LYS A 81 -60.08 8.39 -11.32
C LYS A 81 -58.84 7.67 -11.83
N THR A 82 -58.21 8.17 -12.89
CA THR A 82 -57.05 7.51 -13.53
C THR A 82 -55.88 8.49 -13.70
N ALA A 83 -54.64 7.97 -13.70
CA ALA A 83 -53.47 8.83 -13.86
C ALA A 83 -53.45 9.50 -15.25
N GLY A 84 -53.16 10.80 -15.25
CA GLY A 84 -53.16 11.61 -16.46
C GLY A 84 -53.26 13.10 -16.16
N ILE A 85 -53.34 13.89 -17.24
CA ILE A 85 -53.50 15.34 -17.17
C ILE A 85 -54.85 15.70 -17.80
N THR A 86 -55.66 16.44 -17.06
CA THR A 86 -56.94 16.98 -17.53
C THR A 86 -57.09 18.42 -17.08
N THR A 87 -57.94 19.17 -17.75
CA THR A 87 -58.22 20.57 -17.43
C THR A 87 -59.61 20.68 -16.84
N LEU A 88 -59.72 21.45 -15.76
CA LEU A 88 -60.95 21.77 -15.06
C LEU A 88 -61.26 23.26 -15.23
N PHE A 89 -62.48 23.56 -15.63
CA PHE A 89 -63.00 24.92 -15.71
C PHE A 89 -64.17 25.07 -14.74
N ILE A 90 -64.08 26.06 -13.85
CA ILE A 90 -65.14 26.41 -12.91
C ILE A 90 -65.57 27.84 -13.22
N TRP A 91 -66.86 28.07 -13.45
CA TRP A 91 -67.45 29.41 -13.50
C TRP A 91 -68.23 29.65 -12.22
N ASP A 92 -67.83 30.66 -11.46
CA ASP A 92 -68.41 31.02 -10.17
C ASP A 92 -68.89 32.49 -10.19
N ASP A 93 -69.15 33.09 -9.02
CA ASP A 93 -69.56 34.49 -8.94
C ASP A 93 -68.44 35.51 -9.27
N TYR A 94 -67.17 35.08 -9.27
CA TYR A 94 -65.99 35.93 -9.51
C TYR A 94 -65.40 35.78 -10.91
N GLY A 95 -65.75 34.71 -11.64
CA GLY A 95 -65.37 34.56 -13.04
C GLY A 95 -65.12 33.11 -13.45
N GLN A 96 -64.31 32.93 -14.48
CA GLN A 96 -63.81 31.62 -14.89
C GLN A 96 -62.48 31.34 -14.20
N HIS A 97 -62.40 30.18 -13.54
CA HIS A 97 -61.17 29.63 -12.99
C HIS A 97 -60.76 28.40 -13.79
N SER A 98 -59.52 28.41 -14.26
CA SER A 98 -58.93 27.35 -15.09
C SER A 98 -57.86 26.62 -14.28
N TYR A 99 -58.03 25.30 -14.08
CA TYR A 99 -57.10 24.46 -13.32
C TYR A 99 -56.56 23.32 -14.19
N ARG A 100 -55.27 23.05 -14.09
CA ARG A 100 -54.66 21.86 -14.70
C ARG A 100 -54.51 20.77 -13.64
N LEU A 101 -55.33 19.73 -13.75
CA LEU A 101 -55.32 18.60 -12.82
C LEU A 101 -54.28 17.57 -13.29
N LYS A 102 -53.27 17.31 -12.45
CA LYS A 102 -52.29 16.24 -12.62
C LYS A 102 -52.65 15.12 -11.65
N VAL A 103 -53.24 14.05 -12.16
CA VAL A 103 -53.65 12.88 -11.38
C VAL A 103 -52.56 11.82 -11.42
N PHE A 104 -52.12 11.36 -10.26
CA PHE A 104 -51.20 10.24 -10.11
C PHE A 104 -51.93 9.03 -9.52
N ASN A 105 -51.42 7.82 -9.75
CA ASN A 105 -52.06 6.60 -9.24
C ASN A 105 -52.04 6.51 -7.70
N GLU A 106 -50.98 7.02 -7.06
CA GLU A 106 -50.80 6.88 -5.62
C GLU A 106 -49.93 8.00 -5.02
N ASP A 107 -50.24 8.39 -3.79
CA ASP A 107 -49.38 9.30 -3.01
C ASP A 107 -48.25 8.54 -2.32
N LEU A 108 -47.06 8.62 -2.92
CA LEU A 108 -45.85 8.03 -2.34
C LEU A 108 -45.18 8.93 -1.30
N SER A 109 -45.71 10.12 -1.00
CA SER A 109 -45.09 11.07 -0.07
C SER A 109 -45.06 10.54 1.36
N GLN A 110 -46.14 9.88 1.79
CA GLN A 110 -46.20 9.23 3.11
C GLN A 110 -45.20 8.07 3.18
N LEU A 111 -45.17 7.26 2.12
CA LEU A 111 -44.27 6.12 1.97
C LEU A 111 -42.80 6.56 2.02
N LYS A 112 -42.46 7.62 1.26
CA LYS A 112 -41.14 8.23 1.23
C LYS A 112 -40.74 8.74 2.60
N ARG A 113 -41.63 9.44 3.32
CA ARG A 113 -41.31 9.97 4.66
C ARG A 113 -40.96 8.85 5.65
N HIS A 114 -41.73 7.76 5.61
CA HIS A 114 -41.44 6.59 6.44
C HIS A 114 -40.14 5.89 6.03
N ALA A 115 -39.90 5.73 4.73
CA ALA A 115 -38.66 5.13 4.24
C ALA A 115 -37.43 6.01 4.55
N ASP A 116 -37.55 7.34 4.43
CA ASP A 116 -36.51 8.31 4.79
C ASP A 116 -36.23 8.33 6.31
N SER A 117 -37.20 7.98 7.17
CA SER A 117 -36.93 7.86 8.61
C SER A 117 -36.14 6.59 8.91
N LEU A 118 -36.48 5.47 8.26
CA LEU A 118 -35.73 4.21 8.38
C LEU A 118 -34.28 4.36 7.91
N LEU A 119 -34.04 5.04 6.78
CA LEU A 119 -32.69 5.30 6.29
C LEU A 119 -31.85 6.13 7.29
N ARG A 120 -32.48 7.10 7.96
CA ARG A 120 -31.79 7.90 9.00
C ARG A 120 -31.47 7.08 10.24
N GLU A 121 -32.39 6.22 10.67
CA GLU A 121 -32.17 5.32 11.81
C GLU A 121 -31.03 4.32 11.56
N LEU A 122 -30.88 3.85 10.31
CA LEU A 122 -29.80 2.96 9.90
C LEU A 122 -28.43 3.66 9.78
N GLY A 123 -28.39 5.00 9.79
CA GLY A 123 -27.14 5.75 9.72
C GLY A 123 -26.44 5.67 8.36
N VAL A 124 -27.19 5.62 7.26
CA VAL A 124 -26.67 5.47 5.88
C VAL A 124 -26.78 6.79 5.08
N PRO A 125 -25.90 7.80 5.34
CA PRO A 125 -26.03 9.12 4.71
C PRO A 125 -25.78 9.11 3.19
N GLY A 126 -25.11 8.08 2.67
CA GLY A 126 -24.78 7.93 1.25
C GLY A 126 -25.98 7.57 0.37
N LEU A 127 -27.09 7.13 0.95
CA LEU A 127 -28.28 6.65 0.25
C LEU A 127 -29.49 7.56 0.44
N GLN A 128 -30.25 7.78 -0.63
CA GLN A 128 -31.41 8.67 -0.64
C GLN A 128 -32.53 8.09 -1.50
N LEU A 129 -33.78 8.39 -1.12
CA LEU A 129 -34.96 8.02 -1.89
C LEU A 129 -35.51 9.24 -2.65
N LYS A 130 -35.84 9.04 -3.92
CA LYS A 130 -36.59 10.00 -4.75
C LYS A 130 -37.88 9.36 -5.25
N ILE A 131 -38.94 10.15 -5.39
CA ILE A 131 -40.19 9.67 -6.00
C ILE A 131 -40.03 9.75 -7.52
N ASN A 132 -40.26 8.63 -8.20
CA ASN A 132 -40.51 8.61 -9.64
C ASN A 132 -42.03 8.55 -9.86
N GLU A 133 -42.61 9.73 -10.12
CA GLU A 133 -44.05 9.90 -10.32
C GLU A 133 -44.56 9.16 -11.59
N ALA A 134 -43.71 8.94 -12.59
CA ALA A 134 -44.09 8.29 -13.86
C ALA A 134 -44.31 6.78 -13.70
N GLU A 135 -43.49 6.12 -12.88
CA GLU A 135 -43.58 4.67 -12.62
C GLU A 135 -44.29 4.33 -11.32
N ALA A 136 -44.76 5.34 -10.56
CA ALA A 136 -45.30 5.18 -9.21
C ALA A 136 -44.39 4.34 -8.30
N LYS A 137 -43.08 4.64 -8.31
CA LYS A 137 -42.05 3.97 -7.50
C LYS A 137 -41.14 4.95 -6.78
N LEU A 138 -40.57 4.51 -5.67
CA LEU A 138 -39.45 5.15 -4.98
C LEU A 138 -38.13 4.65 -5.58
N VAL A 139 -37.26 5.55 -6.01
CA VAL A 139 -35.95 5.22 -6.54
C VAL A 139 -34.92 5.40 -5.44
N LEU A 140 -34.21 4.32 -5.10
CA LEU A 140 -33.07 4.37 -4.19
C LEU A 140 -31.83 4.74 -4.99
N LEU A 141 -31.19 5.86 -4.62
CA LEU A 141 -30.03 6.43 -5.28
C LEU A 141 -28.92 6.67 -4.27
N GLY A 142 -27.68 6.67 -4.75
CA GLY A 142 -26.50 6.97 -3.95
C GLY A 142 -25.51 5.82 -3.90
N GLU A 143 -24.55 5.93 -3.00
CA GLU A 143 -23.47 4.95 -2.82
C GLU A 143 -23.57 4.33 -1.43
N ALA A 144 -23.63 2.99 -1.37
CA ALA A 144 -23.47 2.21 -0.15
C ALA A 144 -21.99 1.90 0.07
N ASP A 145 -21.48 1.92 1.31
CA ASP A 145 -20.08 1.61 1.58
C ASP A 145 -19.76 0.11 1.39
N SER A 146 -20.75 -0.78 1.51
CA SER A 146 -20.58 -2.22 1.28
C SER A 146 -21.85 -2.92 0.76
N LEU A 147 -21.68 -4.15 0.25
CA LEU A 147 -22.81 -5.00 -0.12
C LEU A 147 -23.69 -5.31 1.10
N ASP A 148 -23.09 -5.57 2.27
CA ASP A 148 -23.81 -5.86 3.51
C ASP A 148 -24.68 -4.69 3.96
N GLU A 149 -24.17 -3.45 3.86
CA GLU A 149 -24.96 -2.24 4.14
C GLU A 149 -26.14 -2.12 3.18
N LYS A 150 -25.91 -2.34 1.89
CA LYS A 150 -26.96 -2.29 0.88
C LYS A 150 -28.06 -3.33 1.17
N GLU A 151 -27.70 -4.56 1.52
CA GLU A 151 -28.67 -5.60 1.89
C GLU A 151 -29.44 -5.28 3.18
N ARG A 152 -28.78 -4.70 4.19
CA ARG A 152 -29.45 -4.21 5.41
C ARG A 152 -30.47 -3.13 5.09
N VAL A 153 -30.15 -2.19 4.21
CA VAL A 153 -31.08 -1.13 3.78
C VAL A 153 -32.27 -1.74 3.04
N LEU A 154 -32.04 -2.64 2.10
CA LEU A 154 -33.12 -3.29 1.34
C LEU A 154 -34.01 -4.15 2.24
N SER A 155 -33.46 -4.80 3.26
CA SER A 155 -34.26 -5.57 4.23
C SER A 155 -35.09 -4.69 5.16
N ALA A 156 -34.56 -3.56 5.62
CA ALA A 156 -35.31 -2.58 6.40
C ALA A 156 -36.45 -1.93 5.58
N LEU A 157 -36.22 -1.73 4.28
CA LEU A 157 -37.23 -1.24 3.34
C LEU A 157 -38.13 -2.34 2.78
N SER A 158 -38.13 -3.55 3.37
CA SER A 158 -38.95 -4.68 2.92
C SER A 158 -40.44 -4.35 2.82
N SER A 159 -40.97 -3.53 3.73
CA SER A 159 -42.37 -3.08 3.74
C SER A 159 -42.77 -2.28 2.49
N VAL A 160 -41.80 -1.74 1.77
CA VAL A 160 -41.99 -0.90 0.57
C VAL A 160 -41.27 -1.47 -0.65
N LYS A 161 -40.76 -2.70 -0.56
CA LYS A 161 -39.90 -3.36 -1.55
C LYS A 161 -40.50 -3.39 -2.96
N ASP A 162 -41.78 -3.69 -3.07
CA ASP A 162 -42.47 -3.79 -4.38
C ASP A 162 -42.62 -2.43 -5.08
N LYS A 163 -42.45 -1.34 -4.32
CA LYS A 163 -42.49 0.04 -4.81
C LYS A 163 -41.10 0.66 -4.90
N ILE A 164 -40.03 -0.08 -4.64
CA ILE A 164 -38.66 0.43 -4.75
C ILE A 164 -38.02 -0.01 -6.06
N LEU A 165 -37.43 0.94 -6.76
CA LEU A 165 -36.46 0.71 -7.83
C LEU A 165 -35.06 0.97 -7.27
N ASP A 166 -34.27 -0.09 -7.12
CA ASP A 166 -32.89 0.00 -6.62
C ASP A 166 -31.93 0.41 -7.75
N LEU A 167 -31.41 1.63 -7.67
CA LEU A 167 -30.34 2.14 -8.51
C LEU A 167 -29.11 2.56 -7.68
N ALA A 168 -29.01 2.08 -6.44
CA ALA A 168 -27.87 2.38 -5.58
C ALA A 168 -26.64 1.60 -6.03
N THR A 169 -25.50 2.29 -6.08
CA THR A 169 -24.20 1.70 -6.40
C THR A 169 -23.42 1.38 -5.13
N ILE A 170 -22.45 0.47 -5.23
CA ILE A 170 -21.54 0.19 -4.12
C ILE A 170 -20.29 1.06 -4.34
N LYS A 171 -19.87 1.77 -3.30
CA LYS A 171 -18.65 2.56 -3.29
C LYS A 171 -17.45 1.64 -3.46
N GLU A 172 -16.69 1.84 -4.53
CA GLU A 172 -15.44 1.11 -4.72
C GLU A 172 -14.36 1.74 -3.85
N GLU A 173 -13.93 1.04 -2.80
CA GLU A 173 -12.74 1.44 -2.03
C GLU A 173 -11.50 1.39 -2.92
N ARG A 174 -10.99 2.56 -3.30
CA ARG A 174 -9.73 2.70 -4.05
C ARG A 174 -8.51 2.80 -3.13
N ASN A 175 -8.65 2.38 -1.87
CA ASN A 175 -7.56 2.35 -0.93
C ASN A 175 -6.53 1.32 -1.38
N LEU A 176 -5.30 1.78 -1.59
CA LEU A 176 -4.17 0.90 -1.79
C LEU A 176 -3.61 0.51 -0.43
N VAL A 177 -3.26 -0.76 -0.27
CA VAL A 177 -2.60 -1.27 0.93
C VAL A 177 -1.24 -1.80 0.51
N LYS A 178 -0.19 -1.20 1.06
CA LYS A 178 1.19 -1.66 0.95
C LYS A 178 1.46 -2.65 2.08
N ILE A 179 2.02 -3.80 1.72
CA ILE A 179 2.42 -4.82 2.68
C ILE A 179 3.95 -4.96 2.64
N ASP A 180 4.56 -4.94 3.81
CA ASP A 180 5.98 -5.22 4.04
C ASP A 180 6.09 -6.44 4.95
N MET A 181 6.55 -7.55 4.40
CA MET A 181 6.82 -8.78 5.15
C MET A 181 8.33 -8.93 5.32
N GLN A 182 8.76 -9.24 6.52
CA GLN A 182 10.17 -9.45 6.86
C GLN A 182 10.35 -10.83 7.47
N ILE A 183 11.29 -11.58 6.92
CA ILE A 183 11.63 -12.91 7.40
C ILE A 183 13.08 -12.86 7.84
N PHE A 184 13.33 -13.17 9.11
CA PHE A 184 14.67 -13.15 9.66
C PHE A 184 14.91 -14.34 10.59
N GLU A 185 16.14 -14.82 10.59
CA GLU A 185 16.65 -15.81 11.52
C GLU A 185 17.48 -15.09 12.59
N ILE A 186 17.23 -15.39 13.86
CA ILE A 186 17.92 -14.78 15.00
C ILE A 186 18.39 -15.86 15.97
N SER A 187 19.60 -15.71 16.52
CA SER A 187 20.10 -16.62 17.57
C SER A 187 19.35 -16.38 18.89
N ARG A 188 18.91 -17.44 19.58
CA ARG A 188 18.03 -17.33 20.76
C ARG A 188 18.64 -16.54 21.93
N ASP A 189 19.96 -16.57 22.08
CA ASP A 189 20.68 -15.80 23.11
C ASP A 189 20.52 -14.28 22.97
N ASP A 190 20.13 -13.82 21.78
CA ASP A 190 19.91 -12.40 21.47
C ASP A 190 18.41 -12.02 21.46
N ILE A 191 17.49 -12.99 21.32
CA ILE A 191 16.03 -12.79 21.49
C ILE A 191 15.68 -12.43 22.94
N LYS A 192 16.33 -13.08 23.92
CA LYS A 192 16.14 -12.76 25.35
C LYS A 192 16.53 -11.32 25.69
N LYS A 193 17.39 -10.69 24.88
CA LYS A 193 17.80 -9.28 25.03
C LYS A 193 16.85 -8.30 24.35
N LEU A 194 15.97 -8.78 23.47
CA LEU A 194 14.90 -8.00 22.81
C LEU A 194 13.63 -7.86 23.67
N GLY A 195 13.56 -8.54 24.83
CA GLY A 195 12.38 -8.49 25.70
C GLY A 195 11.16 -9.23 25.16
N LEU A 196 11.32 -10.03 24.10
CA LEU A 196 10.27 -10.89 23.55
C LEU A 196 10.22 -12.18 24.38
N ASN A 197 9.32 -12.25 25.35
CA ASN A 197 9.06 -13.45 26.14
C ASN A 197 7.87 -14.22 25.53
N TYR A 198 8.16 -15.26 24.74
CA TYR A 198 7.16 -16.27 24.41
C TYR A 198 7.07 -17.29 25.55
N THR A 199 5.90 -17.41 26.18
CA THR A 199 5.66 -18.38 27.25
C THR A 199 5.19 -19.71 26.64
N ASP A 200 6.01 -20.74 26.77
CA ASP A 200 5.90 -22.03 26.05
C ASP A 200 4.88 -23.03 26.65
N SER A 201 4.07 -22.63 27.62
CA SER A 201 3.07 -23.53 28.22
C SER A 201 2.07 -22.76 29.08
N THR A 202 0.80 -22.69 28.65
CA THR A 202 -0.28 -22.15 29.49
C THR A 202 -1.25 -23.28 29.83
N VAL A 203 -1.14 -23.82 31.04
CA VAL A 203 -2.17 -24.67 31.64
C VAL A 203 -3.35 -23.77 32.00
N LEU A 204 -4.49 -23.97 31.34
CA LEU A 204 -5.74 -23.28 31.61
C LEU A 204 -6.30 -23.76 32.96
N THR A 205 -6.26 -22.90 33.97
CA THR A 205 -6.89 -23.12 35.27
C THR A 205 -8.05 -22.13 35.44
N ASP A 206 -9.27 -22.66 35.25
CA ASP A 206 -10.65 -22.28 35.65
C ASP A 206 -11.07 -20.84 36.06
N ASN A 207 -10.27 -19.80 35.86
CA ASN A 207 -10.70 -18.43 36.13
C ASN A 207 -10.67 -17.57 34.86
N ALA A 208 -11.83 -17.47 34.21
CA ALA A 208 -12.05 -16.74 32.95
C ALA A 208 -11.65 -15.25 33.02
N ASP A 209 -11.89 -14.57 34.14
CA ASP A 209 -11.56 -13.15 34.32
C ASP A 209 -10.05 -12.88 34.48
N LYS A 210 -9.29 -13.87 34.97
CA LYS A 210 -7.82 -13.79 35.05
C LYS A 210 -7.16 -14.26 33.75
N ALA A 211 -7.82 -15.13 32.99
CA ALA A 211 -7.37 -15.56 31.66
C ALA A 211 -7.48 -14.42 30.64
N MET A 212 -8.58 -13.65 30.65
CA MET A 212 -8.76 -12.51 29.72
C MET A 212 -7.70 -11.43 29.95
N ASN A 213 -7.46 -11.04 31.21
CA ASN A 213 -6.46 -10.03 31.55
C ASN A 213 -5.02 -10.49 31.28
N LYS A 214 -4.71 -11.79 31.42
CA LYS A 214 -3.40 -12.36 31.06
C LYS A 214 -3.18 -12.46 29.55
N ILE A 215 -4.23 -12.77 28.78
CA ILE A 215 -4.14 -12.82 27.31
C ILE A 215 -3.98 -11.41 26.75
N THR A 216 -4.68 -10.42 27.31
CA THR A 216 -4.50 -9.01 26.92
C THR A 216 -3.11 -8.48 27.29
N ASP A 217 -2.57 -8.76 28.48
CA ASP A 217 -1.19 -8.38 28.84
C ASP A 217 -0.14 -9.11 27.96
N MET A 218 -0.41 -10.33 27.51
CA MET A 218 0.48 -11.09 26.62
C MET A 218 0.60 -10.47 25.22
N PHE A 219 -0.41 -9.73 24.76
CA PHE A 219 -0.41 -9.01 23.47
C PHE A 219 -0.25 -7.48 23.60
N ALA A 220 -0.34 -6.91 24.80
CA ALA A 220 -0.29 -5.45 25.02
C ALA A 220 1.12 -4.89 25.34
N THR A 221 2.12 -5.71 25.68
CA THR A 221 3.45 -5.22 26.08
C THR A 221 4.40 -4.86 24.93
N SER A 222 3.92 -4.71 23.69
CA SER A 222 4.77 -4.16 22.63
C SER A 222 4.09 -3.18 21.68
N LYS A 223 3.64 -2.04 22.22
CA LYS A 223 3.52 -0.78 21.45
C LYS A 223 4.90 -0.24 21.05
N TRP A 224 5.63 -0.94 20.20
CA TRP A 224 6.94 -0.49 19.71
C TRP A 224 6.68 0.31 18.44
N SER A 225 7.09 1.57 18.42
CA SER A 225 7.03 2.34 17.18
C SER A 225 7.93 1.69 16.11
N ARG A 226 7.53 1.74 14.83
CA ARG A 226 8.37 1.27 13.70
C ARG A 226 9.80 1.83 13.75
N ALA A 227 9.99 3.03 14.32
CA ALA A 227 11.29 3.66 14.49
C ALA A 227 12.16 2.93 15.52
N GLN A 228 11.61 2.60 16.69
CA GLN A 228 12.33 1.89 17.77
C GLN A 228 12.67 0.45 17.39
N LEU A 229 11.74 -0.22 16.68
CA LEU A 229 11.96 -1.56 16.14
C LEU A 229 13.12 -1.55 15.12
N ASN A 230 13.12 -0.60 14.18
CA ASN A 230 14.16 -0.49 13.16
C ASN A 230 15.56 -0.20 13.75
N VAL A 231 15.67 0.66 14.78
CA VAL A 231 16.97 0.98 15.41
C VAL A 231 17.57 -0.25 16.08
N THR A 232 16.76 -1.02 16.79
CA THR A 232 17.21 -2.21 17.51
C THR A 232 17.54 -3.36 16.56
N ILE A 233 16.68 -3.61 15.56
CA ILE A 233 16.92 -4.59 14.50
C ILE A 233 18.20 -4.25 13.73
N ASN A 234 18.41 -2.99 13.37
CA ASN A 234 19.61 -2.58 12.65
C ASN A 234 20.89 -2.69 13.49
N HIS A 235 20.82 -2.45 14.80
CA HIS A 235 21.96 -2.67 15.69
C HIS A 235 22.31 -4.17 15.77
N LEU A 236 21.32 -5.04 15.88
CA LEU A 236 21.55 -6.49 15.90
C LEU A 236 22.02 -7.05 14.55
N ILE A 237 21.55 -6.48 13.42
CA ILE A 237 22.10 -6.77 12.09
C ILE A 237 23.57 -6.34 12.01
N SER A 238 23.93 -5.16 12.53
CA SER A 238 25.31 -4.66 12.51
C SER A 238 26.29 -5.48 13.36
N VAL A 239 25.79 -6.17 14.39
CA VAL A 239 26.58 -7.09 15.23
C VAL A 239 26.52 -8.55 14.70
N GLY A 240 25.84 -8.79 13.56
CA GLY A 240 25.78 -10.10 12.89
C GLY A 240 24.85 -11.11 13.55
N LYS A 241 23.90 -10.66 14.37
CA LYS A 241 23.04 -11.51 15.23
C LYS A 241 21.67 -11.81 14.64
N ILE A 242 21.27 -11.04 13.64
CA ILE A 242 20.04 -11.24 12.87
C ILE A 242 20.43 -11.41 11.40
N ARG A 243 19.96 -12.50 10.80
CA ARG A 243 20.12 -12.79 9.37
C ARG A 243 18.78 -12.62 8.68
N VAL A 244 18.60 -11.53 7.93
CA VAL A 244 17.41 -11.34 7.10
C VAL A 244 17.47 -12.35 5.95
N LEU A 245 16.46 -13.21 5.86
CA LEU A 245 16.35 -14.20 4.79
C LEU A 245 15.66 -13.60 3.58
N SER A 246 14.60 -12.84 3.80
CA SER A 246 13.86 -12.19 2.72
C SER A 246 12.97 -11.06 3.22
N ARG A 247 12.63 -10.14 2.30
CA ARG A 247 11.73 -9.01 2.56
C ARG A 247 10.80 -8.75 1.37
N PRO A 248 9.79 -9.61 1.13
CA PRO A 248 8.84 -9.38 0.06
C PRO A 248 7.98 -8.14 0.38
N LYS A 249 7.75 -7.33 -0.65
CA LYS A 249 6.90 -6.14 -0.57
C LYS A 249 5.92 -6.13 -1.74
N LEU A 250 4.67 -5.82 -1.46
CA LEU A 250 3.62 -5.75 -2.47
C LEU A 250 2.63 -4.64 -2.13
N VAL A 251 1.91 -4.16 -3.14
CA VAL A 251 0.83 -3.18 -2.99
C VAL A 251 -0.37 -3.72 -3.74
N CYS A 252 -1.54 -3.65 -3.13
CA CYS A 252 -2.78 -4.13 -3.73
C CYS A 252 -3.97 -3.31 -3.28
N LEU A 253 -5.09 -3.43 -3.97
CA LEU A 253 -6.34 -2.76 -3.61
C LEU A 253 -7.00 -3.44 -2.42
N SER A 254 -7.65 -2.66 -1.56
CA SER A 254 -8.57 -3.18 -0.54
C SER A 254 -9.59 -4.14 -1.18
N GLY A 255 -9.78 -5.31 -0.56
CA GLY A 255 -10.68 -6.36 -1.02
C GLY A 255 -10.17 -7.23 -2.16
N LYS A 256 -9.01 -6.94 -2.76
CA LYS A 256 -8.43 -7.71 -3.87
C LYS A 256 -7.26 -8.56 -3.38
N GLU A 257 -7.19 -9.80 -3.87
CA GLU A 257 -6.05 -10.67 -3.61
C GLU A 257 -4.87 -10.27 -4.51
N ALA A 258 -3.67 -10.30 -3.94
CA ALA A 258 -2.42 -10.14 -4.67
C ALA A 258 -1.47 -11.29 -4.36
N GLU A 259 -0.74 -11.71 -5.38
CA GLU A 259 0.21 -12.82 -5.33
C GLU A 259 1.60 -12.31 -5.73
N PHE A 260 2.61 -12.72 -4.97
CA PHE A 260 4.02 -12.44 -5.21
C PHE A 260 4.77 -13.76 -5.22
N VAL A 261 5.27 -14.15 -6.40
CA VAL A 261 6.05 -15.39 -6.59
C VAL A 261 7.47 -15.02 -7.01
N VAL A 262 8.45 -15.52 -6.27
CA VAL A 262 9.88 -15.39 -6.60
C VAL A 262 10.53 -16.73 -6.39
N GLY A 263 11.17 -17.27 -7.43
CA GLY A 263 11.69 -18.63 -7.35
C GLY A 263 12.15 -19.18 -8.69
N GLY A 264 12.30 -20.49 -8.73
CA GLY A 264 12.61 -21.25 -9.94
C GLY A 264 12.13 -22.69 -9.83
N GLN A 265 12.47 -23.49 -10.83
CA GLN A 265 12.14 -24.91 -10.88
C GLN A 265 13.41 -25.75 -10.76
N PHE A 266 13.36 -26.79 -9.92
CA PHE A 266 14.40 -27.78 -9.80
C PHE A 266 13.98 -29.08 -10.50
N PRO A 267 14.73 -29.54 -11.52
CA PRO A 267 14.42 -30.78 -12.22
C PRO A 267 14.83 -32.00 -11.39
N ILE A 268 13.91 -32.95 -11.23
CA ILE A 268 14.10 -34.23 -10.56
C ILE A 268 13.93 -35.33 -11.61
N THR A 269 14.94 -36.17 -11.80
CA THR A 269 14.84 -37.29 -12.74
C THR A 269 14.33 -38.53 -12.01
N LYS A 270 13.20 -39.06 -12.48
CA LYS A 270 12.60 -40.30 -12.00
C LYS A 270 12.90 -41.42 -13.00
N THR A 271 13.76 -42.35 -12.61
CA THR A 271 14.09 -43.52 -13.42
C THR A 271 13.24 -44.71 -12.95
N THR A 272 12.40 -45.25 -13.83
CA THR A 272 11.69 -46.51 -13.60
C THR A 272 12.36 -47.61 -14.42
N THR A 273 12.92 -48.60 -13.72
CA THR A 273 13.56 -49.76 -14.35
C THR A 273 12.62 -50.96 -14.23
N THR A 274 12.08 -51.38 -15.37
CA THR A 274 11.39 -52.67 -15.52
C THR A 274 12.38 -53.70 -16.06
N THR A 275 12.08 -54.99 -15.93
CA THR A 275 12.98 -56.11 -16.31
C THR A 275 13.48 -56.05 -17.76
N THR A 276 12.84 -55.30 -18.65
CA THR A 276 13.15 -55.18 -20.08
C THR A 276 13.39 -53.75 -20.58
N SER A 277 13.17 -52.71 -19.76
CA SER A 277 13.34 -51.32 -20.19
C SER A 277 13.60 -50.36 -19.02
N THR A 278 14.45 -49.36 -19.27
CA THR A 278 14.66 -48.23 -18.35
C THR A 278 14.02 -46.99 -18.97
N THR A 279 13.05 -46.39 -18.28
CA THR A 279 12.42 -45.12 -18.69
C THR A 279 12.80 -44.04 -17.69
N SER A 280 13.22 -42.87 -18.17
CA SER A 280 13.52 -41.71 -17.32
C SER A 280 12.55 -40.59 -17.64
N GLU A 281 11.87 -40.10 -16.61
CA GLU A 281 10.94 -38.97 -16.65
C GLU A 281 11.55 -37.80 -15.86
N VAL A 282 11.40 -36.56 -16.34
CA VAL A 282 11.87 -35.37 -15.64
C VAL A 282 10.65 -34.66 -15.04
N GLU A 283 10.60 -34.56 -13.71
CA GLU A 283 9.60 -33.84 -12.94
C GLU A 283 10.20 -32.53 -12.42
N PHE A 284 9.50 -31.40 -12.57
CA PHE A 284 9.97 -30.11 -12.08
C PHE A 284 9.30 -29.76 -10.76
N LYS A 285 10.09 -29.40 -9.75
CA LYS A 285 9.60 -28.94 -8.45
C LYS A 285 9.93 -27.46 -8.24
N ASP A 286 8.92 -26.65 -7.99
CA ASP A 286 9.10 -25.22 -7.70
C ASP A 286 9.81 -25.03 -6.36
N TYR A 287 10.73 -24.06 -6.31
CA TYR A 287 11.35 -23.54 -5.10
C TYR A 287 11.31 -22.02 -5.12
N GLY A 288 11.24 -21.38 -3.95
CA GLY A 288 11.12 -19.93 -3.83
C GLY A 288 10.12 -19.50 -2.78
N ILE A 289 9.65 -18.26 -2.89
CA ILE A 289 8.64 -17.63 -2.04
C ILE A 289 7.36 -17.48 -2.87
N ASN A 290 6.25 -17.98 -2.34
CA ASN A 290 4.90 -17.73 -2.82
C ASN A 290 4.09 -17.05 -1.72
N LEU A 291 3.83 -15.76 -1.89
CA LEU A 291 3.11 -14.94 -0.95
C LEU A 291 1.77 -14.48 -1.55
N LYS A 292 0.66 -14.88 -0.92
CA LYS A 292 -0.70 -14.45 -1.25
C LYS A 292 -1.28 -13.66 -0.11
N ILE A 293 -1.76 -12.46 -0.40
CA ILE A 293 -2.35 -11.58 0.61
C ILE A 293 -3.63 -10.95 0.05
N LYS A 294 -4.65 -10.86 0.91
CA LYS A 294 -5.88 -10.12 0.65
C LYS A 294 -6.15 -9.17 1.83
N PRO A 295 -5.86 -7.87 1.68
CA PRO A 295 -6.19 -6.87 2.68
C PRO A 295 -7.63 -6.38 2.49
N ILE A 296 -8.34 -6.11 3.57
CA ILE A 296 -9.64 -5.44 3.57
C ILE A 296 -9.55 -4.33 4.60
N VAL A 297 -9.65 -3.08 4.15
CA VAL A 297 -9.79 -1.92 5.03
C VAL A 297 -11.22 -1.94 5.58
N LYS A 298 -11.37 -1.80 6.90
CA LYS A 298 -12.70 -1.78 7.55
C LYS A 298 -13.05 -0.38 8.05
N ASP A 299 -12.12 0.25 8.76
CA ASP A 299 -12.22 1.61 9.29
C ASP A 299 -11.04 2.47 8.78
N GLU A 300 -10.90 3.74 9.20
CA GLU A 300 -9.80 4.62 8.74
C GLU A 300 -8.39 4.05 8.99
N GLU A 301 -8.23 3.17 9.98
CA GLU A 301 -6.93 2.60 10.35
C GLU A 301 -6.87 1.06 10.40
N ASP A 302 -7.99 0.35 10.57
CA ASP A 302 -7.98 -1.10 10.78
C ASP A 302 -8.06 -1.89 9.46
N ILE A 303 -7.15 -2.85 9.33
CA ILE A 303 -6.97 -3.68 8.13
C ILE A 303 -7.08 -5.14 8.53
N LEU A 304 -8.10 -5.82 8.00
CA LEU A 304 -8.19 -7.28 8.02
C LEU A 304 -7.25 -7.84 6.96
N LEU A 305 -6.35 -8.73 7.36
CA LEU A 305 -5.37 -9.34 6.48
C LEU A 305 -5.55 -10.85 6.48
N ALA A 306 -5.88 -11.41 5.32
CA ALA A 306 -5.69 -12.82 5.05
C ALA A 306 -4.33 -13.02 4.38
N VAL A 307 -3.44 -13.80 5.00
CA VAL A 307 -2.05 -14.01 4.57
C VAL A 307 -1.81 -15.50 4.39
N SER A 308 -1.26 -15.88 3.25
CA SER A 308 -0.75 -17.23 2.97
C SER A 308 0.64 -17.10 2.38
N ASN A 309 1.64 -17.62 3.08
CA ASN A 309 3.03 -17.57 2.66
C ASN A 309 3.62 -18.98 2.64
N GLU A 310 4.22 -19.35 1.52
CA GLU A 310 4.95 -20.59 1.35
C GLU A 310 6.38 -20.28 0.88
N ILE A 311 7.35 -20.89 1.55
CA ILE A 311 8.77 -20.75 1.25
C ILE A 311 9.34 -22.14 1.05
N ILE A 312 9.91 -22.39 -0.11
CA ILE A 312 10.56 -23.65 -0.46
C ILE A 312 12.02 -23.35 -0.79
N GLU A 313 12.94 -23.91 -0.01
CA GLU A 313 14.39 -23.77 -0.22
C GLU A 313 15.00 -25.12 -0.61
N ILE A 314 16.05 -25.08 -1.43
CA ILE A 314 16.85 -26.26 -1.73
C ILE A 314 17.79 -26.51 -0.55
N ASP A 315 17.72 -27.69 0.05
CA ASP A 315 18.60 -28.14 1.12
C ASP A 315 19.63 -29.14 0.57
N SER A 316 20.84 -28.65 0.31
CA SER A 316 21.94 -29.48 -0.19
C SER A 316 22.62 -30.34 0.89
N SER A 317 22.31 -30.13 2.18
CA SER A 317 22.89 -30.91 3.28
C SER A 317 22.32 -32.32 3.39
N VAL A 318 21.13 -32.54 2.83
CA VAL A 318 20.46 -33.83 2.75
C VAL A 318 20.23 -34.10 1.27
N SER A 319 20.81 -35.18 0.74
CA SER A 319 20.58 -35.57 -0.65
C SER A 319 20.37 -37.07 -0.81
N VAL A 320 19.55 -37.43 -1.80
CA VAL A 320 19.39 -38.81 -2.25
C VAL A 320 20.44 -39.09 -3.31
N SER A 321 21.19 -40.19 -3.14
CA SER A 321 22.25 -40.64 -4.06
C SER A 321 23.35 -39.60 -4.37
N GLY A 322 23.53 -38.61 -3.48
CA GLY A 322 24.58 -37.58 -3.60
C GLY A 322 24.35 -36.52 -4.69
N SER A 323 23.22 -36.56 -5.40
CA SER A 323 22.95 -35.66 -6.55
C SER A 323 21.60 -34.93 -6.49
N THR A 324 20.61 -35.46 -5.77
CA THR A 324 19.28 -34.82 -5.64
C THR A 324 19.12 -34.24 -4.23
N PRO A 325 19.17 -32.91 -4.05
CA PRO A 325 19.01 -32.28 -2.76
C PRO A 325 17.57 -32.42 -2.22
N ALA A 326 17.42 -32.35 -0.90
CA ALA A 326 16.13 -32.24 -0.25
C ALA A 326 15.55 -30.83 -0.42
N PHE A 327 14.28 -30.66 -0.06
CA PHE A 327 13.62 -29.36 -0.02
C PHE A 327 13.17 -29.06 1.41
N SER A 328 13.41 -27.83 1.86
CA SER A 328 12.86 -27.31 3.11
C SER A 328 11.65 -26.44 2.78
N THR A 329 10.47 -26.83 3.27
CA THR A 329 9.24 -26.07 3.07
C THR A 329 8.82 -25.42 4.39
N ARG A 330 8.46 -24.14 4.33
CA ARG A 330 7.92 -23.38 5.45
C ARG A 330 6.62 -22.73 4.99
N ASN A 331 5.53 -23.04 5.65
CA ASN A 331 4.20 -22.56 5.28
C ASN A 331 3.56 -21.82 6.47
N THR A 332 2.90 -20.70 6.21
CA THR A 332 2.16 -19.91 7.20
C THR A 332 0.88 -19.41 6.56
N LYS A 333 -0.26 -19.75 7.16
CA LYS A 333 -1.58 -19.24 6.77
C LYS A 333 -2.29 -18.69 7.99
N THR A 334 -2.70 -17.43 7.94
CA THR A 334 -3.34 -16.75 9.07
C THR A 334 -4.27 -15.63 8.59
N GLU A 335 -5.23 -15.27 9.43
CA GLU A 335 -6.11 -14.13 9.25
C GLU A 335 -6.13 -13.30 10.54
N LEU A 336 -5.88 -12.00 10.41
CA LEU A 336 -5.68 -11.12 11.57
C LEU A 336 -6.02 -9.66 11.28
N TYR A 337 -6.35 -8.92 12.33
CA TYR A 337 -6.57 -7.48 12.26
C TYR A 337 -5.28 -6.73 12.65
N LEU A 338 -4.88 -5.77 11.83
CA LEU A 338 -3.79 -4.87 12.13
C LEU A 338 -4.15 -3.43 11.78
N LYS A 339 -3.68 -2.53 12.64
CA LYS A 339 -3.68 -1.10 12.32
C LYS A 339 -2.66 -0.78 11.25
N SER A 340 -3.00 0.16 10.38
CA SER A 340 -2.11 0.73 9.38
C SER A 340 -0.79 1.18 10.01
N GLY A 341 0.32 0.64 9.51
CA GLY A 341 1.68 0.91 9.96
C GLY A 341 2.17 0.05 11.13
N ASN A 342 1.32 -0.72 11.80
CA ASN A 342 1.76 -1.58 12.91
C ASN A 342 2.33 -2.91 12.42
N SER A 343 3.41 -3.36 13.06
CA SER A 343 4.05 -4.63 12.75
C SER A 343 3.62 -5.71 13.72
N LEU A 344 3.36 -6.93 13.23
CA LEU A 344 3.04 -8.10 14.07
C LEU A 344 3.81 -9.32 13.62
N VAL A 345 4.30 -10.09 14.59
CA VAL A 345 4.89 -11.41 14.35
C VAL A 345 3.77 -12.41 14.11
N ILE A 346 3.75 -13.03 12.94
CA ILE A 346 2.68 -13.96 12.53
C ILE A 346 3.10 -15.42 12.65
N SER A 347 4.41 -15.70 12.73
CA SER A 347 4.95 -17.06 12.78
C SER A 347 6.37 -17.06 13.35
N GLY A 348 6.67 -18.09 14.14
CA GLY A 348 7.96 -18.31 14.79
C GLY A 348 8.31 -19.81 14.78
N LEU A 349 9.55 -20.17 14.46
CA LEU A 349 10.04 -21.56 14.50
C LEU A 349 11.41 -21.62 15.15
N ILE A 350 11.53 -22.39 16.22
CA ILE A 350 12.79 -22.61 16.94
C ILE A 350 13.47 -23.87 16.38
N LYS A 351 14.71 -23.73 15.94
CA LYS A 351 15.60 -24.82 15.53
C LYS A 351 16.71 -24.98 16.56
N ASN A 352 16.75 -26.15 17.20
CA ASN A 352 17.83 -26.54 18.11
C ASN A 352 18.73 -27.55 17.41
N GLN A 353 20.03 -27.27 17.36
CA GLN A 353 21.06 -28.18 16.88
C GLN A 353 22.08 -28.41 18.01
N GLU A 354 22.19 -29.66 18.46
CA GLU A 354 23.16 -30.09 19.46
C GLU A 354 24.18 -31.00 18.79
N THR A 355 25.47 -30.73 19.01
CA THR A 355 26.59 -31.51 18.50
C THR A 355 27.48 -31.87 19.67
N ASP A 356 27.46 -33.15 20.03
CA ASP A 356 28.31 -33.75 21.04
C ASP A 356 29.46 -34.47 20.34
N THR A 357 30.66 -33.89 20.35
CA THR A 357 31.88 -34.54 19.83
C THR A 357 32.72 -35.04 20.99
N VAL A 358 32.94 -36.35 21.05
CA VAL A 358 33.81 -36.98 22.05
C VAL A 358 35.01 -37.57 21.33
N GLU A 359 36.16 -36.95 21.51
CA GLU A 359 37.45 -37.50 21.07
C GLU A 359 38.02 -38.32 22.21
N LYS A 360 38.39 -39.57 21.95
CA LYS A 360 38.93 -40.46 22.97
C LYS A 360 40.16 -41.19 22.49
N PHE A 361 41.16 -41.32 23.37
CA PHE A 361 42.32 -42.15 23.09
C PHE A 361 41.96 -43.63 23.24
N PRO A 362 42.17 -44.48 22.22
CA PRO A 362 41.76 -45.89 22.28
C PRO A 362 42.44 -46.61 23.46
N GLY A 363 41.68 -47.43 24.19
CA GLY A 363 42.12 -48.20 25.36
C GLY A 363 42.14 -47.41 26.67
N MET A 364 42.88 -46.29 26.73
CA MET A 364 43.06 -45.52 27.98
C MET A 364 41.80 -44.75 28.43
N ALA A 365 40.91 -44.41 27.49
CA ALA A 365 39.68 -43.69 27.79
C ALA A 365 38.59 -44.53 28.48
N ASP A 366 38.71 -45.85 28.49
CA ASP A 366 37.69 -46.77 29.02
C ASP A 366 38.01 -47.24 30.47
N ILE A 367 39.11 -46.77 31.08
CA ILE A 367 39.48 -47.09 32.47
C ILE A 367 38.53 -46.38 33.45
N PRO A 368 37.89 -47.09 34.40
CA PRO A 368 37.08 -46.47 35.44
C PRO A 368 37.89 -45.40 36.19
N ILE A 369 37.28 -44.25 36.47
CA ILE A 369 37.87 -43.11 37.20
C ILE A 369 38.96 -42.35 36.42
N LEU A 370 39.88 -43.03 35.71
CA LEU A 370 41.01 -42.43 35.01
C LEU A 370 40.73 -42.03 33.55
N GLY A 371 39.73 -42.64 32.90
CA GLY A 371 39.41 -42.40 31.48
C GLY A 371 38.97 -40.97 31.13
N ILE A 372 38.61 -40.17 32.14
CA ILE A 372 38.19 -38.76 31.97
C ILE A 372 39.36 -37.88 31.50
N LEU A 373 40.60 -38.21 31.88
CA LEU A 373 41.81 -37.48 31.45
C LEU A 373 42.22 -37.80 30.00
N PHE A 374 41.68 -38.88 29.44
CA PHE A 374 42.02 -39.40 28.10
C PHE A 374 40.85 -39.25 27.10
N ARG A 375 39.82 -38.47 27.46
CA ARG A 375 38.71 -38.08 26.58
C ARG A 375 38.57 -36.56 26.56
N SER A 376 38.43 -35.99 25.38
CA SER A 376 38.06 -34.59 25.17
C SER A 376 36.59 -34.55 24.74
N LYS A 377 35.77 -33.75 25.44
CA LYS A 377 34.36 -33.53 25.09
C LYS A 377 34.21 -32.10 24.59
N ASN A 378 33.82 -31.95 23.33
CA ASN A 378 33.43 -30.67 22.75
C ASN A 378 31.90 -30.69 22.56
N PHE A 379 31.20 -29.86 23.33
CA PHE A 379 29.75 -29.68 23.23
C PHE A 379 29.45 -28.37 22.50
N GLN A 380 28.74 -28.45 21.39
CA GLN A 380 28.26 -27.28 20.65
C GLN A 380 26.73 -27.30 20.60
N GLN A 381 26.11 -26.23 21.08
CA GLN A 381 24.66 -26.04 20.99
C GLN A 381 24.39 -24.77 20.18
N LYS A 382 23.60 -24.88 19.12
CA LYS A 382 23.18 -23.78 18.25
C LYS A 382 21.66 -23.72 18.23
N GLN A 383 21.09 -22.63 18.73
CA GLN A 383 19.65 -22.38 18.71
C GLN A 383 19.36 -21.17 17.83
N THR A 384 18.63 -21.38 16.73
CA THR A 384 18.17 -20.30 15.85
C THR A 384 16.65 -20.26 15.80
N GLU A 385 16.09 -19.07 15.71
CA GLU A 385 14.65 -18.84 15.60
C GLU A 385 14.35 -18.10 14.31
N LEU A 386 13.48 -18.67 13.49
CA LEU A 386 12.93 -18.01 12.31
C LEU A 386 11.68 -17.25 12.71
N VAL A 387 11.62 -15.96 12.36
CA VAL A 387 10.48 -15.10 12.67
C VAL A 387 9.96 -14.46 11.39
N ILE A 388 8.64 -14.46 11.22
CA ILE A 388 7.94 -13.77 10.14
C ILE A 388 7.16 -12.59 10.73
N LEU A 389 7.53 -11.38 10.30
CA LEU A 389 6.90 -10.12 10.68
C LEU A 389 6.13 -9.55 9.49
N ILE A 390 4.91 -9.08 9.70
CA ILE A 390 4.12 -8.38 8.68
C ILE A 390 3.78 -6.96 9.13
N THR A 391 3.81 -6.02 8.19
CA THR A 391 3.42 -4.63 8.41
C THR A 391 2.57 -4.12 7.25
N PRO A 392 1.24 -3.99 7.40
CA PRO A 392 0.42 -3.32 6.41
C PRO A 392 0.49 -1.80 6.56
N GLU A 393 0.19 -1.07 5.49
CA GLU A 393 0.14 0.38 5.48
C GLU A 393 -0.85 0.83 4.40
N ILE A 394 -1.87 1.60 4.79
CA ILE A 394 -2.80 2.23 3.84
C ILE A 394 -2.05 3.35 3.12
N VAL A 395 -2.13 3.33 1.80
CA VAL A 395 -1.55 4.33 0.90
C VAL A 395 -2.70 5.11 0.30
N SER A 396 -3.01 6.26 0.91
CA SER A 396 -4.08 7.15 0.45
C SER A 396 -3.61 7.98 -0.75
N GLY A 397 -4.41 7.97 -1.83
CA GLY A 397 -4.32 8.93 -2.93
C GLY A 397 -3.51 8.46 -4.14
N SER A 398 -4.18 8.25 -5.28
CA SER A 398 -3.52 8.13 -6.59
C SER A 398 -2.71 9.40 -6.97
N SER A 399 -3.16 10.58 -6.50
CA SER A 399 -2.46 11.87 -6.69
C SER A 399 -1.21 12.03 -5.83
N SER A 400 -1.08 11.26 -4.73
CA SER A 400 0.09 11.30 -3.84
C SER A 400 1.23 10.40 -4.31
N LEU A 401 0.99 9.65 -5.39
CA LEU A 401 1.89 8.64 -5.97
C LEU A 401 2.61 9.13 -7.23
N GLU A 402 2.24 10.29 -7.78
CA GLU A 402 3.03 10.93 -8.83
C GLU A 402 4.41 11.32 -8.26
N GLY A 403 5.45 10.59 -8.67
CA GLY A 403 6.84 10.90 -8.32
C GLY A 403 7.32 10.39 -6.95
N LYS A 404 6.56 9.51 -6.26
CA LYS A 404 6.98 8.93 -4.97
C LYS A 404 7.14 7.41 -5.08
N ASP A 405 8.37 6.92 -4.92
CA ASP A 405 8.65 5.49 -4.87
C ASP A 405 7.86 4.84 -3.73
N ILE A 406 6.90 3.98 -4.07
CA ILE A 406 6.04 3.26 -3.10
C ILE A 406 6.88 2.28 -2.26
N PHE A 407 7.93 1.76 -2.89
CA PHE A 407 9.00 1.03 -2.24
C PHE A 407 10.27 1.87 -2.35
N PRO A 408 10.49 2.86 -1.44
CA PRO A 408 11.81 3.45 -1.37
C PRO A 408 12.78 2.30 -1.13
N GLU A 409 13.77 2.18 -2.00
CA GLU A 409 14.74 1.09 -1.98
C GLU A 409 15.29 0.99 -0.55
N ALA A 410 14.89 -0.06 0.16
CA ALA A 410 15.34 -0.30 1.53
C ALA A 410 16.75 -0.90 1.49
N GLY A 411 17.65 -0.20 0.81
CA GLY A 411 19.07 -0.50 0.65
C GLY A 411 19.94 0.75 0.83
N GLN A 412 19.36 1.95 0.85
CA GLN A 412 20.10 3.19 1.11
C GLN A 412 19.30 4.17 1.97
N ARG A 413 18.81 3.73 3.14
CA ARG A 413 18.89 4.69 4.26
C ARG A 413 20.37 4.86 4.51
N LYS A 414 20.95 5.87 3.86
CA LYS A 414 22.21 6.49 4.27
C LYS A 414 22.15 6.59 5.79
N TYR A 415 22.86 5.69 6.46
CA TYR A 415 23.62 6.11 7.61
C TYR A 415 24.54 7.17 7.05
N GLU A 416 24.06 8.41 6.97
CA GLU A 416 24.94 9.55 6.83
C GLU A 416 25.78 9.49 8.10
N ASN A 417 26.91 8.80 8.00
CA ASN A 417 27.93 8.84 9.02
C ASN A 417 28.13 10.32 9.31
N LYS A 418 28.25 10.68 10.58
CA LYS A 418 28.70 12.04 10.95
C LYS A 418 30.01 12.39 10.22
N ALA A 419 30.80 11.36 9.86
CA ALA A 419 31.92 11.41 8.95
C ALA A 419 31.54 11.70 7.47
N GLU A 420 30.46 11.15 6.92
CA GLU A 420 29.96 11.46 5.57
C GLU A 420 29.37 12.87 5.46
N ARG A 421 28.73 13.39 6.51
CA ARG A 421 28.29 14.79 6.57
C ARG A 421 29.48 15.75 6.67
N ALA A 422 30.48 15.42 7.49
CA ALA A 422 31.76 16.14 7.53
C ALA A 422 32.53 16.02 6.21
N LEU A 423 32.47 14.86 5.53
CA LEU A 423 33.04 14.64 4.21
C LEU A 423 32.26 15.38 3.12
N ARG A 424 30.94 15.56 3.22
CA ARG A 424 30.12 16.37 2.29
C ARG A 424 30.35 17.86 2.49
N GLU A 425 30.49 18.32 3.73
CA GLU A 425 30.91 19.69 4.06
C GLU A 425 32.35 19.96 3.58
N PHE A 426 33.22 18.94 3.54
CA PHE A 426 34.53 19.01 2.87
C PHE A 426 34.45 18.89 1.33
N ARG A 427 33.60 18.02 0.79
CA ARG A 427 33.47 17.70 -0.64
C ARG A 427 32.63 18.71 -1.41
N GLY A 428 31.92 19.60 -0.71
CA GLY A 428 31.24 20.76 -1.29
C GLY A 428 32.19 21.86 -1.79
N LYS A 429 33.51 21.68 -1.68
CA LYS A 429 34.52 22.65 -2.14
C LYS A 429 35.33 22.27 -3.37
N GLU A 430 35.15 21.09 -3.96
CA GLU A 430 35.87 20.75 -5.21
C GLU A 430 34.90 20.57 -6.37
N GLU A 431 34.64 21.68 -7.07
CA GLU A 431 34.02 21.71 -8.38
C GLU A 431 35.06 21.53 -9.50
N LYS A 432 34.65 20.74 -10.52
CA LYS A 432 34.83 20.92 -11.98
C LYS A 432 36.22 20.75 -12.63
N GLY A 433 36.28 19.72 -13.51
CA GLY A 433 36.75 19.85 -14.90
C GLY A 433 38.26 19.83 -15.18
N TYR A 434 38.68 18.89 -16.05
CA TYR A 434 40.05 18.63 -16.59
C TYR A 434 40.99 17.94 -15.59
N SER A 435 41.84 16.97 -15.96
CA SER A 435 42.67 16.83 -17.17
C SER A 435 42.97 15.34 -17.47
N SER A 436 43.03 14.95 -18.74
CA SER A 436 43.45 13.60 -19.20
C SER A 436 44.81 13.11 -18.64
N GLY A 437 45.66 14.01 -18.11
CA GLY A 437 46.92 13.66 -17.45
C GLY A 437 46.79 13.15 -16.01
N LEU A 438 45.71 13.51 -15.31
CA LEU A 438 45.47 13.04 -13.92
C LEU A 438 45.08 11.56 -13.92
N ASP A 439 44.23 11.15 -14.85
CA ASP A 439 43.83 9.74 -14.98
C ASP A 439 45.02 8.85 -15.35
N SER A 440 45.87 9.30 -16.30
CA SER A 440 47.10 8.59 -16.68
C SER A 440 48.06 8.45 -15.49
N TYR A 441 48.29 9.52 -14.74
CA TYR A 441 49.15 9.47 -13.56
C TYR A 441 48.58 8.56 -12.46
N ILE A 442 47.27 8.61 -12.24
CA ILE A 442 46.59 7.72 -11.29
C ILE A 442 46.77 6.25 -11.69
N ASP A 443 46.68 5.93 -12.98
CA ASP A 443 46.83 4.56 -13.46
C ASP A 443 48.28 4.05 -13.37
N ASP A 444 49.26 4.93 -13.55
CA ASP A 444 50.68 4.61 -13.30
C ASP A 444 50.93 4.28 -11.83
N ILE A 445 50.42 5.13 -10.92
CA ILE A 445 50.51 4.92 -9.48
C ILE A 445 49.81 3.63 -9.05
N LYS A 446 48.61 3.36 -9.57
CA LYS A 446 47.89 2.11 -9.31
C LYS A 446 48.72 0.91 -9.75
N SER A 447 49.29 0.94 -10.96
CA SER A 447 50.09 -0.15 -11.50
C SER A 447 51.35 -0.40 -10.68
N GLN A 448 52.03 0.66 -10.21
CA GLN A 448 53.20 0.57 -9.34
C GLN A 448 52.85 -0.04 -7.96
N ILE A 449 51.70 0.33 -7.41
CA ILE A 449 51.22 -0.21 -6.12
C ILE A 449 50.81 -1.68 -6.26
N VAL A 450 50.01 -2.02 -7.27
CA VAL A 450 49.51 -3.39 -7.46
C VAL A 450 50.66 -4.35 -7.77
N SER A 451 51.68 -3.92 -8.51
CA SER A 451 52.85 -4.75 -8.83
C SER A 451 53.83 -4.96 -7.67
N SER A 452 53.85 -4.08 -6.67
CA SER A 452 54.77 -4.17 -5.52
C SER A 452 54.13 -4.78 -4.27
N ILE A 453 52.80 -4.88 -4.23
CA ILE A 453 52.08 -5.49 -3.12
C ILE A 453 52.10 -7.01 -3.25
N GLY A 454 52.78 -7.67 -2.32
CA GLY A 454 52.72 -9.12 -2.14
C GLY A 454 51.57 -9.54 -1.22
N TYR A 455 50.96 -10.69 -1.52
CA TYR A 455 50.04 -11.36 -0.60
C TYR A 455 50.82 -11.84 0.64
N PRO A 456 50.45 -11.42 1.87
CA PRO A 456 51.12 -11.89 3.10
C PRO A 456 51.06 -13.42 3.24
N SER A 457 52.20 -14.07 3.46
CA SER A 457 52.29 -15.54 3.58
C SER A 457 51.35 -16.09 4.66
N LEU A 458 51.30 -15.43 5.82
CA LEU A 458 50.40 -15.81 6.91
C LEU A 458 48.92 -15.71 6.53
N ALA A 459 48.53 -14.70 5.74
CA ALA A 459 47.15 -14.56 5.28
C ALA A 459 46.81 -15.63 4.21
N ARG A 460 47.80 -16.04 3.40
CA ARG A 460 47.66 -17.10 2.40
C ARG A 460 47.51 -18.48 3.06
N GLU A 461 48.28 -18.75 4.11
CA GLU A 461 48.17 -19.99 4.90
C GLU A 461 46.81 -20.10 5.61
N LEU A 462 46.24 -18.97 6.02
CA LEU A 462 44.93 -18.88 6.68
C LEU A 462 43.74 -18.78 5.71
N GLY A 463 43.98 -18.74 4.39
CA GLY A 463 42.93 -18.60 3.38
C GLY A 463 42.14 -17.28 3.45
N VAL A 464 42.76 -16.21 3.96
CA VAL A 464 42.10 -14.92 4.20
C VAL A 464 42.20 -14.03 2.96
N SER A 465 41.09 -13.88 2.23
CA SER A 465 40.95 -13.01 1.05
C SER A 465 40.14 -11.74 1.37
N GLY A 466 40.22 -10.73 0.50
CA GLY A 466 39.44 -9.51 0.66
C GLY A 466 40.00 -8.31 -0.09
N THR A 467 39.21 -7.23 -0.15
CA THR A 467 39.60 -5.98 -0.84
C THR A 467 39.86 -4.86 0.16
N VAL A 468 41.06 -4.30 0.17
CA VAL A 468 41.42 -3.13 0.98
C VAL A 468 41.28 -1.88 0.11
N LYS A 469 40.50 -0.88 0.55
CA LYS A 469 40.43 0.43 -0.11
C LYS A 469 41.29 1.43 0.66
N VAL A 470 42.32 1.97 0.00
CA VAL A 470 43.26 2.91 0.61
C VAL A 470 43.15 4.26 -0.06
N ARG A 471 43.09 5.33 0.74
CA ARG A 471 43.22 6.72 0.29
C ARG A 471 44.65 7.20 0.48
N LEU A 472 45.26 7.68 -0.60
CA LEU A 472 46.60 8.25 -0.62
C LEU A 472 46.52 9.75 -0.86
N ARG A 473 47.29 10.53 -0.10
CA ARG A 473 47.59 11.93 -0.41
C ARG A 473 49.03 12.03 -0.87
N ILE A 474 49.22 12.37 -2.13
CA ILE A 474 50.53 12.47 -2.77
C ILE A 474 50.78 13.94 -3.07
N LEU A 475 51.97 14.44 -2.73
CA LEU A 475 52.43 15.79 -3.04
C LEU A 475 52.97 15.86 -4.49
N SER A 476 53.09 17.06 -5.04
CA SER A 476 53.55 17.25 -6.42
C SER A 476 54.95 16.71 -6.71
N ASP A 477 55.78 16.58 -5.67
CA ASP A 477 57.12 15.99 -5.71
C ASP A 477 57.13 14.46 -5.58
N GLY A 478 55.96 13.82 -5.51
CA GLY A 478 55.78 12.37 -5.38
C GLY A 478 55.79 11.86 -3.93
N TRP A 479 55.99 12.73 -2.92
CA TRP A 479 56.00 12.28 -1.54
C TRP A 479 54.60 11.93 -1.03
N LEU A 480 54.52 10.82 -0.28
CA LEU A 480 53.29 10.39 0.37
C LEU A 480 53.08 11.19 1.66
N LYS A 481 52.14 12.13 1.63
CA LYS A 481 51.70 12.92 2.79
C LYS A 481 50.91 12.07 3.78
N GLU A 482 50.02 11.21 3.28
CA GLU A 482 49.12 10.42 4.11
C GLU A 482 48.61 9.17 3.36
N ALA A 483 48.48 8.04 4.07
CA ALA A 483 47.84 6.82 3.58
C ALA A 483 46.91 6.25 4.65
N LEU A 484 45.62 6.09 4.31
CA LEU A 484 44.56 5.64 5.22
C LEU A 484 43.73 4.54 4.60
N VAL A 485 43.35 3.54 5.39
CA VAL A 485 42.34 2.55 4.98
C VAL A 485 40.97 3.22 5.09
N VAL A 486 40.30 3.40 3.96
CA VAL A 486 38.95 3.96 3.87
C VAL A 486 37.87 2.87 3.72
N GLY A 487 38.28 1.64 3.41
CA GLY A 487 37.43 0.46 3.44
C GLY A 487 38.26 -0.76 3.81
N SER A 488 37.96 -1.36 4.96
CA SER A 488 38.64 -2.57 5.48
C SER A 488 38.28 -3.80 4.65
N SER A 489 39.23 -4.72 4.48
CA SER A 489 38.96 -6.02 3.88
C SER A 489 38.28 -7.02 4.82
N GLY A 490 37.96 -6.63 6.06
CA GLY A 490 37.50 -7.55 7.11
C GLY A 490 38.64 -8.31 7.81
N SER A 491 39.91 -8.01 7.47
CA SER A 491 41.09 -8.59 8.10
C SER A 491 42.13 -7.51 8.39
N GLU A 492 42.43 -7.29 9.68
CA GLU A 492 43.48 -6.35 10.09
C GLU A 492 44.86 -6.71 9.53
N LEU A 493 45.10 -8.00 9.21
CA LEU A 493 46.37 -8.46 8.62
C LEU A 493 46.55 -7.90 7.20
N LEU A 494 45.52 -7.97 6.36
CA LEU A 494 45.56 -7.44 4.99
C LEU A 494 45.61 -5.91 5.01
N ASP A 495 44.79 -5.26 5.83
CA ASP A 495 44.74 -3.79 5.95
C ASP A 495 46.11 -3.21 6.38
N ASN A 496 46.70 -3.77 7.45
CA ASN A 496 48.00 -3.30 7.95
C ASN A 496 49.15 -3.62 7.00
N SER A 497 49.13 -4.78 6.34
CA SER A 497 50.15 -5.13 5.34
C SER A 497 50.11 -4.18 4.15
N THR A 498 48.90 -3.86 3.67
CA THR A 498 48.69 -2.92 2.57
C THR A 498 49.26 -1.54 2.88
N LEU A 499 48.93 -0.98 4.05
CA LEU A 499 49.48 0.32 4.48
C LEU A 499 50.99 0.30 4.62
N ARG A 500 51.58 -0.78 5.16
CA ARG A 500 53.03 -0.91 5.30
C ARG A 500 53.72 -0.98 3.94
N SER A 501 53.18 -1.72 2.98
CA SER A 501 53.74 -1.84 1.64
C SER A 501 53.70 -0.52 0.90
N ILE A 502 52.59 0.21 0.97
CA ILE A 502 52.45 1.54 0.35
C ILE A 502 53.41 2.56 0.97
N LYS A 503 53.54 2.57 2.30
CA LYS A 503 54.50 3.46 2.99
C LYS A 503 55.95 3.16 2.62
N LYS A 504 56.28 1.89 2.35
CA LYS A 504 57.61 1.48 1.88
C LYS A 504 57.86 1.82 0.40
N LEU A 505 56.81 1.93 -0.39
CA LEU A 505 56.87 2.23 -1.81
C LEU A 505 57.09 3.72 -2.10
N ALA A 506 56.69 4.60 -1.18
CA ALA A 506 56.92 6.03 -1.29
C ALA A 506 58.43 6.37 -1.27
N PRO A 507 58.91 7.36 -2.05
CA PRO A 507 58.12 8.28 -2.87
C PRO A 507 57.68 7.70 -4.23
N PHE A 508 56.59 8.25 -4.74
CA PHE A 508 56.04 7.97 -6.07
C PHE A 508 56.66 8.86 -7.16
N SER A 509 56.29 8.65 -8.42
CA SER A 509 56.64 9.57 -9.50
C SER A 509 56.13 10.98 -9.22
N SER A 510 56.93 12.00 -9.53
CA SER A 510 56.48 13.39 -9.46
C SER A 510 55.34 13.65 -10.43
N PHE A 511 54.53 14.66 -10.17
CA PHE A 511 53.39 14.99 -11.02
C PHE A 511 53.85 15.37 -12.43
N PRO A 512 53.11 14.98 -13.49
CA PRO A 512 53.41 15.44 -14.84
C PRO A 512 53.26 16.97 -14.90
N GLY A 513 54.06 17.64 -15.73
CA GLY A 513 54.02 19.11 -15.83
C GLY A 513 52.68 19.70 -16.28
N SER A 514 51.75 18.86 -16.77
CA SER A 514 50.37 19.21 -17.09
C SER A 514 49.44 19.27 -15.87
N LEU A 515 49.89 18.81 -14.69
CA LEU A 515 49.12 18.77 -13.46
C LEU A 515 49.51 19.95 -12.57
N GLU A 516 48.79 21.07 -12.67
CA GLU A 516 48.98 22.30 -11.88
C GLU A 516 48.47 22.16 -10.42
N ARG A 517 48.72 21.03 -9.75
CA ARG A 517 48.32 20.79 -8.35
C ARG A 517 49.54 20.51 -7.47
N ASN A 518 49.50 21.02 -6.23
CA ASN A 518 50.53 20.74 -5.23
C ASN A 518 50.27 19.41 -4.47
N GLU A 519 49.03 18.91 -4.51
CA GLU A 519 48.65 17.63 -3.92
C GLU A 519 47.46 17.00 -4.65
N ILE A 520 47.37 15.66 -4.62
CA ILE A 520 46.20 14.91 -5.05
C ILE A 520 45.79 13.90 -3.99
N ALA A 521 44.49 13.58 -3.94
CA ALA A 521 43.95 12.49 -3.15
C ALA A 521 43.41 11.40 -4.08
N VAL A 522 43.89 10.16 -3.92
CA VAL A 522 43.54 9.03 -4.78
C VAL A 522 43.07 7.85 -3.93
N ASP A 523 41.92 7.28 -4.28
CA ASP A 523 41.38 6.08 -3.64
C ASP A 523 41.67 4.86 -4.52
N ILE A 524 42.39 3.87 -3.98
CA ILE A 524 42.85 2.68 -4.70
C ILE A 524 42.33 1.42 -4.01
N PRO A 525 41.57 0.56 -4.72
CA PRO A 525 41.21 -0.76 -4.24
C PRO A 525 42.33 -1.77 -4.53
N ILE A 526 42.69 -2.57 -3.53
CA ILE A 526 43.70 -3.63 -3.62
C ILE A 526 43.03 -4.94 -3.26
N VAL A 527 43.03 -5.88 -4.19
CA VAL A 527 42.33 -7.16 -4.08
C VAL A 527 43.32 -8.27 -3.75
N TYR A 528 43.07 -8.99 -2.66
CA TYR A 528 43.78 -10.22 -2.30
C TYR A 528 42.85 -11.41 -2.57
N ASN A 529 43.24 -12.27 -3.51
CA ASN A 529 42.50 -13.45 -3.96
C ASN A 529 43.26 -14.74 -3.69
#